data_AF-A0A8T4FIH3-F1
#
_entry.id   AF-A0A8T4FIH3-F1
#
_cell.length_a   1.000
_cell.length_b   1.000
_cell.length_c   1.000
_cell.angle_alpha   90.00
_cell.angle_beta   90.00
_cell.angle_gamma   90.00
#
_symmetry.space_group_name_H-M   'P 1'
#
loop_
_entity.id
_entity.type
_entity.pdbx_description
1 polymer ?
#
loop_
_entity_poly.entity_id
_entity_poly.type
_entity_poly.pdbx_seq_one_letter_code
_entity_poly.pdbx_strand_id
1 'polypeptide(L)' 'MKTLVVSDVAYNELYSRRIGREAISKTLLRELKPADKCEIREELERLRKEPRYSADEVEDILGI' A
#
# COMPACT_ATOMS: atom_id res chain seq x y z
N MET A 1 3.61 14.05 10.31
CA MET A 1 2.15 13.92 10.09
C MET A 1 1.89 14.21 8.62
N LYS A 2 1.14 13.35 7.91
CA LYS A 2 0.76 13.59 6.51
C LYS A 2 -0.76 13.70 6.45
N THR A 3 -1.26 14.56 5.57
CA THR A 3 -2.69 14.75 5.33
C THR A 3 -3.09 14.03 4.05
N LEU A 4 -4.23 13.37 4.07
CA LEU A 4 -4.83 12.70 2.91
C LEU A 4 -6.25 13.24 2.76
N VAL A 5 -6.67 13.41 1.52
CA VAL A 5 -8.05 13.78 1.19
C VAL A 5 -8.80 12.49 0.86
N VAL A 6 -9.96 12.32 1.46
CA VAL A 6 -10.87 11.20 1.21
C VAL A 6 -12.27 11.75 1.01
N SER A 7 -13.16 10.98 0.37
CA SER A 7 -14.57 11.36 0.30
C SER A 7 -15.23 11.35 1.68
N ASP A 8 -16.26 12.17 1.87
CA ASP A 8 -17.00 12.23 3.13
C ASP A 8 -17.57 10.87 3.53
N VAL A 9 -18.03 10.09 2.54
CA VAL A 9 -18.55 8.73 2.75
C VAL A 9 -17.47 7.83 3.36
N ALA A 10 -16.26 7.85 2.80
CA ALA A 10 -15.14 7.04 3.32
C ALA A 10 -14.70 7.51 4.71
N TYR A 11 -14.70 8.84 4.95
CA TYR A 11 -14.39 9.38 6.26
C TYR A 11 -15.42 8.94 7.32
N ASN A 12 -16.72 9.03 7.01
CA ASN A 12 -17.79 8.65 7.92
C ASN A 12 -17.74 7.16 8.26
N GLU A 13 -17.44 6.31 7.28
CA GLU A 13 -17.26 4.87 7.49
C GLU A 13 -16.02 4.56 8.37
N LEU A 14 -14.92 5.30 8.19
CA LEU A 14 -13.76 5.17 9.08
C LEU A 14 -14.06 5.67 10.49
N TYR A 15 -14.80 6.77 10.61
CA TYR A 15 -15.14 7.40 11.88
C TYR A 15 -16.11 6.53 12.69
N SER A 16 -17.05 5.85 12.05
CA SER A 16 -18.01 4.94 12.71
C SER A 16 -17.32 3.76 13.41
N ARG A 17 -16.16 3.34 12.88
CA ARG A 17 -15.34 2.24 13.43
C ARG A 17 -14.38 2.68 14.53
N ARG A 18 -14.31 3.98 14.84
CA ARG A 18 -13.39 4.53 15.83
C ARG A 18 -13.76 4.07 17.24
N ILE A 19 -12.78 3.57 18.00
CA ILE A 19 -12.98 3.16 19.39
C ILE A 19 -12.62 4.32 20.33
N GLY A 20 -13.64 4.86 21.01
CA GLY A 20 -13.48 5.93 21.98
C GLY A 20 -12.89 7.21 21.37
N ARG A 21 -11.78 7.70 21.93
CA ARG A 21 -11.11 8.94 21.51
C ARG A 21 -9.81 8.70 20.73
N GLU A 22 -9.61 7.53 20.15
CA GLU A 22 -8.37 7.23 19.42
C GLU A 22 -8.18 8.12 18.16
N ALA A 23 -6.95 8.20 17.65
CA ALA A 23 -6.70 8.87 16.38
C ALA A 23 -7.19 8.01 15.20
N ILE A 24 -7.68 8.64 14.13
CA ILE A 24 -8.12 7.93 12.91
C ILE A 24 -7.01 7.08 12.29
N SER A 25 -5.75 7.51 12.39
CA SER A 25 -4.59 6.70 11.97
C SER A 25 -4.48 5.37 12.73
N LYS A 26 -4.85 5.34 14.01
CA LYS A 26 -4.87 4.12 14.82
C LYS A 26 -6.03 3.21 14.42
N THR A 27 -7.19 3.79 14.13
CA THR A 27 -8.33 3.05 13.56
C THR A 27 -7.94 2.39 12.24
N LEU A 28 -7.31 3.14 11.32
CA LEU A 28 -6.81 2.61 10.04
C LEU A 28 -5.85 1.44 10.24
N LEU A 29 -4.86 1.54 11.14
CA LEU A 29 -3.91 0.46 11.38
C LEU A 29 -4.56 -0.83 11.92
N ARG A 30 -5.65 -0.69 12.68
CA ARG A 30 -6.39 -1.83 13.22
C ARG A 30 -7.27 -2.48 12.17
N GLU A 31 -8.05 -1.68 11.44
CA GLU A 31 -9.00 -2.15 10.44
C GLU A 31 -8.31 -2.65 9.18
N LEU A 32 -7.22 -1.99 8.77
CA LEU A 32 -6.36 -2.38 7.65
C LEU A 32 -5.26 -3.34 8.11
N LYS A 33 -5.48 -4.10 9.19
CA LYS A 33 -4.57 -5.19 9.57
C LYS A 33 -4.22 -5.95 8.29
N PRO A 34 -2.92 -6.15 8.00
CA PRO A 34 -2.54 -6.87 6.80
C PRO A 34 -3.24 -8.22 6.88
N ALA A 35 -4.01 -8.56 5.84
CA ALA A 35 -4.32 -9.96 5.62
C ALA A 35 -2.97 -10.68 5.68
N ASP A 36 -2.84 -11.67 6.56
CA ASP A 36 -1.59 -12.39 6.81
C ASP A 36 -1.02 -13.07 5.53
N LYS A 37 -1.74 -12.97 4.41
CA LYS A 37 -1.27 -13.24 3.06
C LYS A 37 -1.90 -12.24 2.10
N CYS A 38 -1.20 -11.14 1.81
CA CYS A 38 -1.55 -10.32 0.66
C CYS A 38 -0.67 -10.80 -0.49
N GLU A 39 -1.24 -11.58 -1.42
CA GLU A 39 -0.53 -12.12 -2.60
C GLU A 39 0.24 -11.03 -3.33
N ILE A 40 -0.30 -9.80 -3.32
CA ILE A 40 0.33 -8.60 -3.89
C ILE A 40 1.68 -8.28 -3.24
N ARG A 41 1.82 -8.49 -1.91
CA ARG A 41 3.08 -8.20 -1.19
C ARG A 41 4.13 -9.27 -1.45
N GLU A 42 3.73 -10.54 -1.55
CA GLU A 42 4.61 -11.64 -1.95
C GLU A 42 5.07 -11.48 -3.40
N GLU A 43 4.16 -11.08 -4.28
CA GLU A 43 4.47 -10.79 -5.68
C GLU A 43 5.42 -9.59 -5.77
N LEU A 44 5.19 -8.50 -5.03
CA LEU A 44 6.12 -7.36 -4.97
C LEU A 44 7.52 -7.74 -4.45
N GLU A 45 7.60 -8.61 -3.45
CA GLU A 45 8.87 -9.16 -2.95
C GLU A 45 9.56 -10.04 -4.01
N ARG A 46 8.80 -10.84 -4.76
CA ARG A 46 9.31 -11.68 -5.85
C ARG A 46 9.84 -10.81 -6.99
N LEU A 47 9.09 -9.81 -7.43
CA LEU A 47 9.48 -8.88 -8.49
C LEU A 47 10.68 -7.99 -8.13
N ARG A 48 10.91 -7.73 -6.83
CA ARG A 48 12.11 -7.05 -6.33
C ARG A 48 13.36 -7.93 -6.35
N LYS A 49 13.18 -9.25 -6.21
CA LYS A 49 14.26 -10.25 -6.19
C LYS A 49 14.58 -10.78 -7.58
N GLU A 50 13.65 -10.68 -8.51
CA GLU A 50 13.90 -10.95 -9.92
C GLU A 50 14.79 -9.84 -10.50
N PRO A 51 15.97 -10.18 -11.03
CA PRO A 51 16.76 -9.24 -11.81
C PRO A 51 16.00 -9.01 -13.11
N ARG A 52 15.17 -7.96 -13.16
CA ARG A 52 14.22 -7.83 -14.26
C ARG A 52 14.92 -7.64 -15.59
N TYR A 53 16.03 -6.89 -15.65
CA TYR A 53 16.94 -6.78 -16.79
C TYR A 53 18.28 -6.20 -16.29
N SER A 54 19.42 -6.59 -16.87
CA SER A 54 20.67 -5.81 -16.71
C SER A 54 20.52 -4.44 -17.40
N ALA A 55 21.33 -3.45 -17.05
CA ALA A 55 21.30 -2.16 -17.74
C ALA A 55 21.48 -2.33 -19.27
N ASP A 56 22.35 -3.27 -19.66
CA ASP A 56 22.63 -3.62 -21.05
C ASP A 56 21.38 -4.18 -21.78
N GLU A 57 20.58 -5.01 -21.10
CA GLU A 57 19.34 -5.54 -21.68
C GLU A 57 18.25 -4.47 -21.86
N VAL A 58 18.27 -3.42 -21.03
CA VAL A 58 17.34 -2.29 -21.16
C VAL A 58 17.74 -1.37 -22.32
N GLU A 59 19.04 -1.16 -22.54
CA GLU A 59 19.57 -0.40 -23.67
C GLU A 59 19.22 -1.07 -25.01
N ASP A 60 19.40 -2.40 -25.12
CA ASP A 60 19.05 -3.18 -26.31
C ASP A 60 17.54 -3.15 -26.63
N ILE A 61 16.68 -3.20 -25.61
CA ILE A 61 15.22 -3.17 -25.80
C ILE A 61 14.72 -1.77 -26.17
N LEU A 62 15.32 -0.72 -25.60
CA LEU A 62 14.90 0.67 -25.83
C LEU A 62 15.62 1.32 -27.04
N GLY A 63 16.62 0.66 -27.61
CA GLY A 63 17.36 1.10 -28.79
C GLY A 63 18.13 2.40 -28.56
N ILE A 64 18.68 2.58 -27.35
CA ILE A 64 19.44 3.77 -26.94
C ILE A 64 20.92 3.41 -26.82
#